data_AF-A0A0W0X3M7-F1
#
_entry.id   AF-A0A0W0X3M7-F1
#
_cell.length_a   1.000
_cell.length_b   1.000
_cell.length_c   1.000
_cell.angle_alpha   90.00
_cell.angle_beta   90.00
_cell.angle_gamma   90.00
#
_symmetry.space_group_name_H-M   'P 1'
#
loop_
_entity.id
_entity.type
_entity.pdbx_description
1 polymer ?
#
loop_
_entity_poly.entity_id
_entity_poly.type
_entity_poly.pdbx_seq_one_letter_code
_entity_poly.pdbx_strand_id
1 'polypeptide(L)'
;MRNFLLSPPTSPDDLEKYVNEELAQGKKELSFFNLRLDFYTAEQITAFLKKITQAGVTSLHFKNNELGSTIKPECWVAFFDGLIDSSIKKLLIDDNQIHQLDLGSWKAMDNFIEKCKSRLELVSLQNNNLVLLCDEKHEVLNRLVHHLACPCLISLNNWHTNLSRWGELTFVENTSQALLLARHHILTTRKTQADFAHVEDEKLASGPSSFSH
;
A
#
# COMPACT_ATOMS: atom_id res chain seq x y z
N MET A 1 -14.21 0.03 30.37
CA MET A 1 -13.71 -0.03 28.98
C MET A 1 -12.39 -0.80 29.00
N ARG A 2 -12.28 -1.92 28.28
CA ARG A 2 -10.98 -2.60 28.10
C ARG A 2 -10.09 -1.72 27.24
N ASN A 3 -8.89 -1.42 27.72
CA ASN A 3 -7.90 -0.66 26.97
C ASN A 3 -7.14 -1.67 26.09
N PHE A 4 -7.67 -1.93 24.89
CA PHE A 4 -7.14 -2.97 23.99
C PHE A 4 -5.73 -2.67 23.44
N LEU A 5 -5.22 -1.45 23.66
CA LEU A 5 -3.78 -1.16 23.53
C LEU A 5 -2.90 -2.04 24.44
N LEU A 6 -3.46 -2.56 25.54
CA LEU A 6 -2.73 -3.37 26.54
C LEU A 6 -3.05 -4.88 26.46
N SER A 7 -4.07 -5.29 25.69
CA SER A 7 -4.48 -6.70 25.58
C SER A 7 -5.16 -6.94 24.22
N PRO A 8 -4.37 -7.08 23.13
CA PRO A 8 -4.93 -7.31 21.80
C PRO A 8 -5.70 -8.63 21.74
N PRO A 9 -6.66 -8.79 20.82
CA PRO A 9 -7.30 -10.08 20.59
C PRO A 9 -6.24 -11.09 20.15
N THR A 10 -6.03 -12.13 20.94
CA THR A 10 -5.03 -13.18 20.67
C THR A 10 -5.66 -14.49 20.19
N SER A 11 -6.99 -14.54 20.11
CA SER A 11 -7.74 -15.72 19.68
C SER A 11 -8.94 -15.36 18.80
N PRO A 12 -9.49 -16.32 18.04
CA PRO A 12 -10.76 -16.16 17.34
C PRO A 12 -11.92 -15.72 18.24
N ASP A 13 -12.02 -16.30 19.44
CA ASP A 13 -13.10 -15.97 20.39
C ASP A 13 -12.95 -14.55 20.93
N ASP A 14 -11.73 -14.09 21.18
CA ASP A 14 -11.48 -12.71 21.63
C ASP A 14 -11.84 -11.69 20.54
N LEU A 15 -11.48 -11.97 19.28
CA LEU A 15 -11.82 -11.12 18.15
C LEU A 15 -13.33 -11.06 17.93
N GLU A 16 -14.00 -12.22 17.96
CA GLU A 16 -15.45 -12.29 17.85
C GLU A 16 -16.15 -11.52 18.98
N LYS A 17 -15.70 -11.73 20.21
CA LYS A 17 -16.24 -11.02 21.38
C LYS A 17 -16.08 -9.51 21.22
N TYR A 18 -14.90 -9.05 20.81
CA TYR A 18 -14.65 -7.63 20.57
C TYR A 18 -15.60 -7.06 19.52
N VAL A 19 -15.72 -7.71 18.37
CA VAL A 19 -16.61 -7.25 17.29
C VAL A 19 -18.06 -7.19 17.79
N ASN A 20 -18.53 -8.23 18.47
CA ASN A 20 -19.89 -8.25 19.01
C ASN A 20 -20.13 -7.13 20.03
N GLU A 21 -19.16 -6.85 20.92
CA GLU A 21 -19.24 -5.76 21.88
C GLU A 21 -19.30 -4.38 21.22
N GLU A 22 -18.51 -4.14 20.16
CA GLU A 22 -18.51 -2.88 19.41
C GLU A 22 -19.80 -2.70 18.61
N LEU A 23 -20.28 -3.76 17.98
CA LEU A 23 -21.53 -3.75 17.23
C LEU A 23 -22.75 -3.58 18.14
N ALA A 24 -22.75 -4.15 19.34
CA ALA A 24 -23.79 -3.95 20.35
C ALA A 24 -23.87 -2.50 20.82
N GLN A 25 -22.78 -1.74 20.74
CA GLN A 25 -22.76 -0.29 20.96
C GLN A 25 -23.23 0.52 19.74
N GLY A 26 -23.63 -0.14 18.65
CA GLY A 26 -24.09 0.51 17.42
C GLY A 26 -22.97 1.09 16.56
N LYS A 27 -21.70 0.75 16.82
CA LYS A 27 -20.57 1.30 16.07
C LYS A 27 -20.58 0.81 14.63
N LYS A 28 -20.30 1.73 13.71
CA LYS A 28 -20.15 1.48 12.26
C LYS A 28 -18.72 1.66 11.78
N GLU A 29 -17.82 1.94 12.71
CA GLU A 29 -16.39 2.10 12.49
C GLU A 29 -15.69 1.17 13.48
N LEU A 30 -14.89 0.23 12.97
CA LEU A 30 -14.14 -0.69 13.80
C LEU A 30 -12.65 -0.44 13.62
N SER A 31 -11.94 -0.33 14.73
CA SER A 31 -10.49 -0.18 14.74
C SER A 31 -9.84 -1.39 15.39
N PHE A 32 -8.82 -1.95 14.74
CA PHE A 32 -8.06 -3.10 15.18
C PHE A 32 -6.61 -2.67 15.32
N PHE A 33 -6.14 -2.67 16.56
CA PHE A 33 -4.78 -2.32 16.93
C PHE A 33 -4.07 -3.55 17.47
N ASN A 34 -2.85 -3.82 17.00
CA ASN A 34 -2.04 -4.98 17.40
C ASN A 34 -2.76 -6.34 17.20
N LEU A 35 -3.69 -6.43 16.27
CA LEU A 35 -4.37 -7.67 15.87
C LEU A 35 -3.46 -8.48 14.95
N ARG A 36 -3.05 -9.65 15.43
CA ARG A 36 -2.16 -10.57 14.72
C ARG A 36 -2.96 -11.52 13.84
N LEU A 37 -3.16 -11.14 12.57
CA LEU A 37 -3.97 -11.93 11.62
C LEU A 37 -3.33 -13.28 11.23
N ASP A 38 -2.06 -13.49 11.54
CA ASP A 38 -1.33 -14.74 11.30
C ASP A 38 -1.80 -15.92 12.16
N PHE A 39 -2.53 -15.65 13.25
CA PHE A 39 -3.16 -16.67 14.10
C PHE A 39 -4.47 -17.23 13.54
N TYR A 40 -4.97 -16.66 12.44
CA TYR A 40 -6.27 -16.99 11.87
C TYR A 40 -6.09 -17.78 10.58
N THR A 41 -7.02 -18.68 10.30
CA THR A 41 -7.14 -19.29 8.97
C THR A 41 -7.90 -18.35 8.03
N ALA A 42 -7.77 -18.59 6.72
CA ALA A 42 -8.52 -17.84 5.71
C ALA A 42 -10.05 -17.95 5.92
N GLU A 43 -10.55 -19.12 6.35
CA GLU A 43 -11.95 -19.35 6.67
C GLU A 43 -12.40 -18.52 7.88
N GLN A 44 -11.56 -18.43 8.91
CA GLN A 44 -11.84 -17.62 10.10
C GLN A 44 -11.88 -16.12 9.77
N ILE A 45 -10.94 -15.63 8.95
CA ILE A 45 -10.95 -14.25 8.44
C ILE A 45 -12.23 -14.00 7.65
N THR A 46 -12.59 -14.92 6.74
CA THR A 46 -13.82 -14.80 5.94
C THR A 46 -15.07 -14.76 6.80
N ALA A 47 -15.17 -15.62 7.83
CA ALA A 47 -16.29 -15.65 8.75
C ALA A 47 -16.41 -14.35 9.57
N PHE A 48 -15.28 -13.82 10.04
CA PHE A 48 -15.19 -12.53 10.72
C PHE A 48 -15.65 -11.38 9.81
N LEU A 49 -15.16 -11.32 8.58
CA LEU A 49 -15.55 -10.29 7.61
C LEU A 49 -17.02 -10.37 7.22
N LYS A 50 -17.58 -11.58 7.13
CA LYS A 50 -19.01 -11.77 6.89
C LYS A 50 -19.86 -11.11 7.98
N LYS A 51 -19.46 -11.22 9.26
CA LYS A 51 -20.15 -10.55 10.38
C LYS A 51 -20.08 -9.02 10.24
N ILE A 52 -18.91 -8.49 9.93
CA ILE A 52 -18.70 -7.05 9.67
C ILE A 52 -19.60 -6.55 8.53
N THR A 53 -19.67 -7.30 7.43
CA THR A 53 -20.52 -7.02 6.28
C THR A 53 -22.00 -7.04 6.65
N GLN A 54 -22.47 -8.08 7.33
CA GLN A 54 -23.87 -8.20 7.77
C GLN A 54 -24.28 -7.10 8.75
N ALA A 55 -23.36 -6.66 9.59
CA ALA A 55 -23.59 -5.57 10.52
C ALA A 55 -23.60 -4.19 9.84
N GLY A 56 -23.27 -4.11 8.55
CA GLY A 56 -23.23 -2.87 7.78
C GLY A 56 -22.18 -1.89 8.30
N VAL A 57 -21.02 -2.40 8.75
CA VAL A 57 -19.86 -1.56 9.09
C VAL A 57 -19.44 -0.79 7.84
N THR A 58 -18.97 0.45 8.04
CA THR A 58 -18.61 1.39 6.96
C THR A 58 -17.14 1.82 7.00
N SER A 59 -16.47 1.65 8.13
CA SER A 59 -15.06 2.01 8.29
C SER A 59 -14.29 0.89 8.99
N LEU A 60 -13.16 0.50 8.41
CA LEU A 60 -12.20 -0.42 9.02
C LEU A 60 -10.85 0.26 9.11
N HIS A 61 -10.27 0.20 10.30
CA HIS A 61 -8.94 0.70 10.56
C HIS A 61 -8.08 -0.42 11.15
N PHE A 62 -7.05 -0.80 10.43
CA PHE A 62 -6.02 -1.74 10.86
C PHE A 62 -4.74 -0.96 11.10
N LYS A 63 -4.33 -0.84 12.35
CA LYS A 63 -3.12 -0.08 12.72
C LYS A 63 -2.16 -0.91 13.54
N ASN A 64 -0.89 -0.93 13.15
CA ASN A 64 0.16 -1.65 13.88
C ASN A 64 -0.16 -3.13 14.09
N ASN A 65 -0.69 -3.78 13.06
CA ASN A 65 -1.07 -5.19 13.05
C ASN A 65 0.01 -6.09 12.42
N GLU A 66 1.16 -5.51 12.06
CA GLU A 66 2.31 -6.22 11.48
C GLU A 66 1.99 -6.99 10.18
N LEU A 67 0.93 -6.57 9.48
CA LEU A 67 0.34 -7.35 8.38
C LEU A 67 1.36 -7.69 7.29
N GLY A 68 2.25 -6.76 6.94
CA GLY A 68 3.26 -6.99 5.92
C GLY A 68 4.28 -8.07 6.28
N SER A 69 4.58 -8.23 7.56
CA SER A 69 5.60 -9.18 8.05
C SER A 69 5.04 -10.54 8.46
N THR A 70 3.76 -10.61 8.84
CA THR A 70 3.20 -11.80 9.51
C THR A 70 2.07 -12.44 8.74
N ILE A 71 1.27 -11.68 7.98
CA ILE A 71 0.09 -12.26 7.35
C ILE A 71 0.46 -13.26 6.27
N LYS A 72 -0.25 -14.39 6.25
CA LYS A 72 -0.12 -15.37 5.17
C LYS A 72 -0.78 -14.84 3.90
N PRO A 73 -0.19 -15.05 2.70
CA PRO A 73 -0.76 -14.55 1.45
C PRO A 73 -2.22 -14.97 1.23
N GLU A 74 -2.58 -16.22 1.52
CA GLU A 74 -3.96 -16.72 1.40
C GLU A 74 -4.96 -16.01 2.33
N CYS A 75 -4.49 -15.60 3.52
CA CYS A 75 -5.28 -14.84 4.47
C CYS A 75 -5.49 -13.40 4.01
N TRP A 76 -4.49 -12.80 3.36
CA TRP A 76 -4.59 -11.47 2.75
C TRP A 76 -5.56 -11.45 1.57
N VAL A 77 -5.50 -12.48 0.72
CA VAL A 77 -6.46 -12.66 -0.38
C VAL A 77 -7.87 -12.81 0.17
N ALA A 78 -8.07 -13.72 1.13
CA ALA A 78 -9.38 -13.91 1.77
C ALA A 78 -9.89 -12.64 2.45
N PHE A 79 -8.99 -11.83 3.02
CA PHE A 79 -9.34 -10.55 3.61
C PHE A 79 -9.96 -9.60 2.59
N PHE A 80 -9.31 -9.42 1.43
CA PHE A 80 -9.83 -8.52 0.40
C PHE A 80 -11.07 -9.07 -0.32
N ASP A 81 -11.10 -10.37 -0.61
CA ASP A 81 -12.25 -11.02 -1.23
C ASP A 81 -13.49 -10.92 -0.33
N GLY A 82 -13.33 -11.16 0.98
CA GLY A 82 -14.42 -11.06 1.96
C GLY A 82 -14.97 -9.64 2.14
N LEU A 83 -14.23 -8.62 1.70
CA LEU A 83 -14.66 -7.23 1.74
C LEU A 83 -15.38 -6.78 0.47
N ILE A 84 -15.36 -7.51 -0.64
CA ILE A 84 -15.90 -7.04 -1.94
C ILE A 84 -17.38 -6.64 -1.83
N ASP A 85 -18.20 -7.45 -1.16
CA ASP A 85 -19.65 -7.23 -1.00
C ASP A 85 -20.01 -6.44 0.28
N SER A 86 -19.01 -5.86 0.95
CA SER A 86 -19.22 -5.10 2.19
C SER A 86 -19.76 -3.68 1.94
N SER A 87 -20.26 -3.05 3.00
CA SER A 87 -20.62 -1.62 3.01
C SER A 87 -19.44 -0.70 3.36
N ILE A 88 -18.19 -1.22 3.33
CA ILE A 88 -17.00 -0.43 3.67
C ILE A 88 -16.81 0.72 2.69
N LYS A 89 -16.62 1.91 3.26
CA LYS A 89 -16.34 3.17 2.57
C LYS A 89 -14.95 3.68 2.92
N LYS A 90 -14.48 3.41 4.14
CA LYS A 90 -13.15 3.83 4.61
C LYS A 90 -12.32 2.60 4.97
N LEU A 91 -11.17 2.45 4.34
CA LEU A 91 -10.22 1.38 4.63
C LEU A 91 -8.85 1.97 4.93
N LEU A 92 -8.43 1.86 6.19
CA LEU A 92 -7.15 2.38 6.66
C LEU A 92 -6.28 1.19 7.08
N ILE A 93 -5.12 1.03 6.45
CA ILE A 93 -4.15 -0.03 6.71
C ILE A 93 -2.81 0.65 7.04
N ASP A 94 -2.77 1.39 8.14
CA ASP A 94 -1.64 2.24 8.49
C ASP A 94 -0.67 1.53 9.44
N ASP A 95 0.62 1.85 9.39
CA ASP A 95 1.65 1.28 10.29
C ASP A 95 1.74 -0.27 10.24
N ASN A 96 1.63 -0.88 9.06
CA ASN A 96 1.57 -2.35 8.92
C ASN A 96 2.74 -2.96 8.12
N GLN A 97 3.77 -2.17 7.79
CA GLN A 97 4.91 -2.62 7.01
C GLN A 97 4.53 -3.32 5.68
N ILE A 98 3.43 -2.94 5.03
CA ILE A 98 2.91 -3.68 3.85
C ILE A 98 3.84 -3.66 2.63
N HIS A 99 4.93 -2.89 2.65
CA HIS A 99 6.01 -3.01 1.66
C HIS A 99 6.62 -4.42 1.58
N GLN A 100 6.52 -5.21 2.66
CA GLN A 100 7.05 -6.57 2.75
C GLN A 100 6.16 -7.62 2.08
N LEU A 101 4.89 -7.31 1.83
CA LEU A 101 3.95 -8.22 1.16
C LEU A 101 4.46 -8.65 -0.21
N ASP A 102 4.16 -9.88 -0.60
CA ASP A 102 4.48 -10.38 -1.94
C ASP A 102 3.67 -9.68 -3.04
N LEU A 103 4.05 -9.91 -4.30
CA LEU A 103 3.37 -9.30 -5.44
C LEU A 103 1.91 -9.77 -5.58
N GLY A 104 1.62 -11.03 -5.19
CA GLY A 104 0.26 -11.58 -5.24
C GLY A 104 -0.70 -10.84 -4.29
N SER A 105 -0.22 -10.53 -3.10
CA SER A 105 -0.93 -9.80 -2.06
C SER A 105 -1.22 -8.36 -2.47
N TRP A 106 -0.27 -7.70 -3.14
CA TRP A 106 -0.49 -6.38 -3.74
C TRP A 106 -1.55 -6.42 -4.85
N LYS A 107 -1.50 -7.43 -5.73
CA LYS A 107 -2.52 -7.63 -6.79
C LYS A 107 -3.91 -7.91 -6.21
N ALA A 108 -4.01 -8.64 -5.10
CA ALA A 108 -5.28 -8.89 -4.43
C ALA A 108 -5.92 -7.59 -3.91
N MET A 109 -5.10 -6.71 -3.30
CA MET A 109 -5.56 -5.39 -2.85
C MET A 109 -6.01 -4.52 -4.04
N ASP A 110 -5.23 -4.48 -5.12
CA ASP A 110 -5.60 -3.72 -6.33
C ASP A 110 -6.92 -4.22 -6.98
N ASN A 111 -7.12 -5.54 -7.05
CA ASN A 111 -8.37 -6.13 -7.53
C ASN A 111 -9.58 -5.74 -6.65
N PHE A 112 -9.41 -5.70 -5.33
CA PHE A 112 -10.45 -5.18 -4.44
C PHE A 112 -10.76 -3.71 -4.74
N ILE A 113 -9.74 -2.88 -4.89
CA ILE A 113 -9.88 -1.45 -5.18
C ILE A 113 -10.60 -1.25 -6.51
N GLU A 114 -10.22 -1.97 -7.57
CA GLU A 114 -10.89 -1.90 -8.87
C GLU A 114 -12.39 -2.20 -8.78
N LYS A 115 -12.76 -3.26 -8.04
CA LYS A 115 -14.16 -3.67 -7.83
C LYS A 115 -14.94 -2.70 -6.95
N CYS A 116 -14.27 -2.00 -6.03
CA CYS A 116 -14.91 -1.25 -4.96
C CYS A 116 -14.73 0.28 -5.06
N LYS A 117 -13.98 0.78 -6.05
CA LYS A 117 -13.61 2.20 -6.18
C LYS A 117 -14.80 3.16 -6.17
N SER A 118 -15.98 2.74 -6.63
CA SER A 118 -17.18 3.60 -6.67
C SER A 118 -17.82 3.84 -5.30
N ARG A 119 -17.56 2.96 -4.32
CA ARG A 119 -18.11 3.08 -2.96
C ARG A 119 -17.09 3.57 -1.93
N LEU A 120 -15.80 3.45 -2.22
CA LEU A 120 -14.76 3.89 -1.31
C LEU A 120 -14.72 5.42 -1.26
N GLU A 121 -14.72 5.96 -0.06
CA GLU A 121 -14.62 7.39 0.25
C GLU A 121 -13.23 7.76 0.77
N LEU A 122 -12.47 6.79 1.31
CA LEU A 122 -11.11 7.00 1.80
C LEU A 122 -10.32 5.69 1.82
N VAL A 123 -9.09 5.73 1.32
CA VAL A 123 -8.09 4.67 1.54
C VAL A 123 -6.86 5.29 2.19
N SER A 124 -6.30 4.62 3.20
CA SER A 124 -5.04 5.04 3.82
C SER A 124 -4.05 3.89 3.89
N LEU A 125 -2.82 4.14 3.44
CA LEU A 125 -1.69 3.23 3.49
C LEU A 125 -0.47 3.96 4.10
N GLN A 126 -0.69 4.79 5.11
CA GLN A 126 0.31 5.61 5.76
C GLN A 126 1.28 4.76 6.59
N ASN A 127 2.54 5.22 6.73
CA ASN A 127 3.57 4.60 7.56
C ASN A 127 3.86 3.12 7.25
N ASN A 128 3.81 2.74 5.98
CA ASN A 128 4.08 1.38 5.53
C ASN A 128 5.44 1.22 4.87
N ASN A 129 6.28 2.26 4.86
CA ASN A 129 7.54 2.32 4.13
C ASN A 129 7.41 1.97 2.64
N LEU A 130 6.34 2.46 1.99
CA LEU A 130 6.07 2.17 0.58
C LEU A 130 7.20 2.61 -0.38
N VAL A 131 8.09 3.50 0.05
CA VAL A 131 9.30 3.87 -0.71
C VAL A 131 10.21 2.66 -1.01
N LEU A 132 10.15 1.61 -0.18
CA LEU A 132 10.99 0.40 -0.28
C LEU A 132 10.44 -0.68 -1.21
N LEU A 133 9.31 -0.46 -1.89
CA LEU A 133 8.76 -1.44 -2.82
C LEU A 133 9.76 -1.81 -3.94
N CYS A 134 9.75 -3.03 -4.44
CA CYS A 134 10.41 -3.30 -5.73
C CYS A 134 9.58 -2.71 -6.87
N ASP A 135 10.16 -2.60 -8.07
CA ASP A 135 9.51 -1.94 -9.21
C ASP A 135 8.15 -2.57 -9.55
N GLU A 136 8.06 -3.90 -9.59
CA GLU A 136 6.80 -4.60 -9.87
C GLU A 136 5.68 -4.28 -8.86
N LYS A 137 6.01 -4.17 -7.57
CA LYS A 137 5.02 -3.83 -6.53
C LYS A 137 4.67 -2.34 -6.56
N HIS A 138 5.65 -1.49 -6.88
CA HIS A 138 5.43 -0.05 -7.06
C HIS A 138 4.51 0.23 -8.25
N GLU A 139 4.65 -0.48 -9.36
CA GLU A 139 3.72 -0.39 -10.50
C GLU A 139 2.28 -0.76 -10.09
N VAL A 140 2.10 -1.79 -9.27
CA VAL A 140 0.77 -2.15 -8.73
C VAL A 140 0.23 -1.06 -7.82
N LEU A 141 1.04 -0.52 -6.90
CA LEU A 141 0.64 0.62 -6.06
C LEU A 141 0.25 1.84 -6.92
N ASN A 142 1.02 2.13 -7.97
CA ASN A 142 0.74 3.24 -8.86
C ASN A 142 -0.61 3.08 -9.55
N ARG A 143 -0.89 1.91 -10.11
CA ARG A 143 -2.19 1.61 -10.71
C ARG A 143 -3.32 1.73 -9.69
N LEU A 144 -3.14 1.17 -8.49
CA LEU A 144 -4.13 1.22 -7.41
C LEU A 144 -4.49 2.66 -7.04
N VAL A 145 -3.49 3.52 -6.83
CA VAL A 145 -3.69 4.93 -6.47
C VAL A 145 -4.47 5.67 -7.56
N HIS A 146 -4.18 5.40 -8.83
CA HIS A 146 -4.86 6.02 -9.96
C HIS A 146 -6.24 5.42 -10.26
N HIS A 147 -6.51 4.19 -9.82
CA HIS A 147 -7.84 3.56 -9.91
C HIS A 147 -8.85 4.15 -8.91
N LEU A 148 -8.38 4.72 -7.80
CA LEU A 148 -9.26 5.25 -6.76
C LEU A 148 -9.98 6.52 -7.22
N ALA A 149 -11.30 6.53 -7.03
CA ALA A 149 -12.14 7.73 -7.22
C ALA A 149 -12.22 8.60 -5.95
N CYS A 150 -11.42 8.28 -4.92
CA CYS A 150 -11.43 8.93 -3.63
C CYS A 150 -10.00 9.20 -3.13
N PRO A 151 -9.83 10.04 -2.09
CA PRO A 151 -8.50 10.30 -1.53
C PRO A 151 -7.78 9.03 -1.08
N CYS A 152 -6.52 8.90 -1.52
CA CYS A 152 -5.59 7.87 -1.06
C CYS A 152 -4.47 8.52 -0.23
N LEU A 153 -4.47 8.25 1.08
CA LEU A 153 -3.49 8.79 2.00
C LEU A 153 -2.22 7.93 1.97
N ILE A 154 -1.19 8.42 1.29
CA ILE A 154 0.10 7.72 1.16
C ILE A 154 1.33 8.58 1.49
N SER A 155 1.17 9.85 1.88
CA SER A 155 2.25 10.84 2.03
C SER A 155 3.33 10.53 3.08
N LEU A 156 3.01 9.84 4.17
CA LEU A 156 3.94 9.45 5.24
C LEU A 156 4.52 8.06 4.94
N ASN A 157 5.32 7.96 3.88
CA ASN A 157 5.95 6.69 3.49
C ASN A 157 7.44 6.85 3.13
N ASN A 158 8.11 7.81 3.76
CA ASN A 158 9.54 8.10 3.56
C ASN A 158 9.92 8.47 2.12
N TRP A 159 9.00 9.07 1.36
CA TRP A 159 9.21 9.47 -0.04
C TRP A 159 10.39 10.42 -0.28
N HIS A 160 10.87 11.12 0.74
CA HIS A 160 12.03 11.99 0.64
C HIS A 160 13.30 11.25 0.19
N THR A 161 13.38 9.92 0.37
CA THR A 161 14.50 9.09 -0.10
C THR A 161 14.37 8.66 -1.55
N ASN A 162 13.18 8.80 -2.17
CA ASN A 162 12.93 8.47 -3.57
C ASN A 162 11.78 9.33 -4.14
N LEU A 163 12.11 10.58 -4.47
CA LEU A 163 11.13 11.56 -4.96
C LEU A 163 10.61 11.24 -6.36
N SER A 164 11.33 10.48 -7.19
CA SER A 164 10.83 10.09 -8.52
C SER A 164 9.61 9.19 -8.40
N ARG A 165 9.66 8.18 -7.52
CA ARG A 165 8.51 7.31 -7.24
C ARG A 165 7.31 8.06 -6.66
N TRP A 166 7.55 9.03 -5.78
CA TRP A 166 6.48 9.92 -5.31
C TRP A 166 5.86 10.74 -6.46
N GLY A 167 6.71 11.24 -7.36
CA GLY A 167 6.28 11.95 -8.56
C GLY A 167 5.39 11.09 -9.45
N GLU A 168 5.70 9.81 -9.62
CA GLU A 168 4.86 8.87 -10.38
C GLU A 168 3.47 8.68 -9.75
N LEU A 169 3.39 8.52 -8.44
CA LEU A 169 2.13 8.29 -7.71
C LEU A 169 1.21 9.52 -7.65
N THR A 170 1.77 10.73 -7.75
CA THR A 170 1.02 12.00 -7.62
C THR A 170 0.80 12.71 -8.94
N PHE A 171 1.42 12.23 -10.01
CA PHE A 171 1.24 12.81 -11.32
C PHE A 171 -0.10 12.37 -11.89
N VAL A 172 -1.09 13.27 -11.84
CA VAL A 172 -2.35 13.08 -12.55
C VAL A 172 -2.03 12.98 -14.04
N GLU A 173 -2.25 11.80 -14.64
CA GLU A 173 -2.24 11.63 -16.09
C GLU A 173 -3.28 12.56 -16.72
N ASN A 174 -2.86 13.77 -17.08
CA ASN A 174 -3.46 14.43 -18.23
C ASN A 174 -3.04 13.57 -19.43
N THR A 175 -4.01 12.86 -20.00
CA THR A 175 -3.95 11.96 -21.17
C THR A 175 -3.49 12.63 -22.47
N SER A 176 -2.59 13.62 -22.42
CA SER A 176 -1.92 14.12 -23.61
C SER A 176 -0.63 13.32 -23.83
N GLN A 177 -0.67 12.43 -24.81
CA GLN A 177 0.47 11.67 -25.33
C GLN A 177 1.68 12.56 -25.67
N ALA A 178 1.44 13.85 -25.92
CA ALA A 178 2.46 14.89 -26.10
C ALA A 178 3.37 15.10 -24.88
N LEU A 179 2.86 14.95 -23.66
CA LEU A 179 3.63 15.19 -22.43
C LEU A 179 4.44 13.96 -22.01
N LEU A 180 3.94 12.75 -22.32
CA LEU A 180 4.71 11.50 -22.25
C LEU A 180 5.87 11.51 -23.24
N LEU A 181 5.65 11.96 -24.47
CA LEU A 181 6.71 12.15 -25.47
C LEU A 181 7.72 13.23 -25.04
N ALA A 182 7.25 14.35 -24.48
CA ALA A 182 8.13 15.39 -23.95
C ALA A 182 8.98 14.88 -22.77
N ARG A 183 8.41 14.06 -21.88
CA ARG A 183 9.15 13.45 -20.76
C ARG A 183 10.15 12.39 -21.21
N HIS A 184 9.77 11.51 -22.13
CA HIS A 184 10.72 10.55 -22.71
C HIS A 184 11.89 11.31 -23.36
N HIS A 185 11.60 12.41 -24.07
CA HIS A 185 12.65 13.24 -24.65
C HIS A 185 13.54 13.92 -23.61
N ILE A 186 12.98 14.45 -22.51
CA ILE A 186 13.78 15.07 -21.44
C ILE A 186 14.64 14.02 -20.70
N LEU A 187 14.08 12.84 -20.41
CA LEU A 187 14.80 11.76 -19.73
C LEU A 187 15.91 11.18 -20.61
N THR A 188 15.67 10.97 -21.91
CA THR A 188 16.73 10.56 -22.83
C THR A 188 17.78 11.65 -22.98
N THR A 189 17.40 12.93 -23.13
CA THR A 189 18.36 14.03 -23.24
C THR A 189 19.25 14.15 -22.00
N ARG A 190 18.70 13.97 -20.79
CA ARG A 190 19.47 13.97 -19.54
C ARG A 190 20.39 12.76 -19.41
N LYS A 191 19.94 11.57 -19.84
CA LYS A 191 20.78 10.37 -19.88
C LYS A 191 21.94 10.55 -20.87
N THR A 192 21.65 11.07 -22.06
CA THR A 192 22.67 11.38 -23.07
C THR A 192 23.66 12.43 -22.58
N GLN A 193 23.21 13.49 -21.89
CA GLN A 193 24.11 14.48 -21.29
C GLN A 193 24.98 13.90 -20.17
N ALA A 194 24.45 13.00 -19.34
CA ALA A 194 25.22 12.31 -18.32
C ALA A 194 26.25 11.35 -18.93
N ASP A 195 25.87 10.62 -19.99
CA ASP A 195 26.76 9.71 -20.71
C ASP A 195 27.88 10.49 -21.44
N PHE A 196 27.59 11.67 -22.02
CA PHE A 196 28.60 12.54 -22.62
C PHE A 196 29.55 13.17 -21.60
N ALA A 197 29.03 13.61 -20.44
CA ALA A 197 29.87 14.12 -19.35
C ALA A 197 30.81 13.03 -18.81
N HIS A 198 30.33 11.77 -18.73
CA HIS A 198 31.13 10.64 -18.29
C HIS A 198 32.25 10.25 -19.28
N VAL A 199 32.03 10.43 -20.59
CA VAL A 199 33.03 10.18 -21.65
C VAL A 199 34.09 11.29 -21.72
N GLU A 200 33.73 12.55 -21.42
CA GLU A 200 34.70 13.66 -21.35
C GLU A 200 35.63 13.53 -20.13
N ASP A 201 35.11 13.07 -18.98
CA ASP A 201 35.92 12.81 -17.79
C ASP A 201 36.92 11.63 -17.99
N GLU A 202 36.54 10.58 -18.73
CA GLU A 202 37.45 9.48 -19.06
C GLU A 202 38.56 9.87 -20.06
N LYS A 203 38.29 10.81 -20.97
CA LYS A 203 39.30 11.35 -21.89
C LYS A 203 40.28 12.31 -21.20
N LEU A 204 39.85 13.01 -20.16
CA LEU A 204 40.72 13.86 -19.34
C LEU A 204 41.59 13.05 -18.37
N ALA A 205 41.14 11.87 -17.95
CA ALA A 205 41.90 10.95 -17.10
C ALA A 205 42.97 10.12 -17.86
N SER A 206 42.96 10.13 -19.19
CA SER A 206 43.87 9.36 -20.06
C SER A 206 44.88 10.24 -20.82
N GLY A 207 45.37 11.30 -20.18
CA GLY A 207 46.51 12.10 -20.66
C GLY A 207 47.85 11.34 -20.59
N PRO A 208 48.80 11.59 -21.51
CA PRO A 208 49.92 10.69 -21.78
C PRO A 208 50.97 10.69 -20.67
N SER A 209 51.33 9.48 -20.22
CA SER A 209 52.48 9.24 -19.36
C SER A 209 53.77 9.66 -20.07
N SER A 210 54.27 10.84 -19.72
CA SER A 210 55.56 11.33 -20.20
C SER A 210 56.67 10.64 -19.40
N PHE A 211 57.25 9.60 -19.99
CA PHE A 211 58.53 9.06 -19.56
C PHE A 211 59.61 10.15 -19.65
N SER A 212 60.31 10.39 -18.55
CA SER A 212 61.54 11.19 -18.51
C SER A 212 62.70 10.26 -18.17
N HIS A 213 63.69 10.22 -19.06
CA HIS A 213 65.00 9.60 -18.87
C HIS A 213 65.94 10.52 -18.09
#